data_AF-A0A925YJH1-F1
#
_entry.id   AF-A0A925YJH1-F1
#
_cell.length_a   1.000
_cell.length_b   1.000
_cell.length_c   1.000
_cell.angle_alpha   90.00
_cell.angle_beta   90.00
_cell.angle_gamma   90.00
#
_symmetry.space_group_name_H-M   'P 1'
#
loop_
_entity.id
_entity.type
_entity.pdbx_description
1 polymer ?
#
loop_
_entity_poly.entity_id
_entity_poly.type
_entity_poly.pdbx_seq_one_letter_code
_entity_poly.pdbx_strand_id
1 'polypeptide(L)'
;MTEYLPSAVNIFGANGLISRVGVSHYPHLSPGYLSSTFDTLYFTFDERGNVCEEMYKNEGVRQRKGYASYGTPLTDTSEVFIGIAQGVCFGFGAQFGYYTDFETGLILCTYRYYDPQTGRWIN
;
A
#
# COMPACT_ATOMS: atom_id res chain seq x y z
N MET A 1 15.46 -24.95 14.94
CA MET A 1 14.58 -24.55 13.83
C MET A 1 14.61 -23.03 13.83
N THR A 2 15.31 -22.42 12.88
CA THR A 2 15.44 -20.95 12.81
C THR A 2 14.16 -20.44 12.17
N GLU A 3 13.33 -19.71 12.92
CA GLU A 3 12.12 -19.11 12.38
C GLU A 3 12.53 -17.98 11.42
N TYR A 4 12.24 -18.17 10.14
CA TYR A 4 12.45 -17.14 9.13
C TYR A 4 11.34 -16.10 9.30
N LEU A 5 11.63 -15.04 10.06
CA LEU A 5 10.70 -13.91 10.16
C LEU A 5 10.59 -13.26 8.78
N PRO A 6 9.39 -13.22 8.16
CA PRO A 6 9.25 -12.62 6.84
C PRO A 6 9.47 -11.11 6.94
N SER A 7 10.59 -10.61 6.40
CA SER A 7 10.87 -9.18 6.32
C SER A 7 10.39 -8.62 4.98
N ALA A 8 9.51 -7.62 5.00
CA ALA A 8 9.22 -6.83 3.82
C ALA A 8 10.31 -5.77 3.59
N VAL A 9 10.68 -5.53 2.33
CA VAL A 9 11.74 -4.60 1.93
C VAL A 9 11.16 -3.58 0.95
N ASN A 10 11.30 -2.29 1.26
CA ASN A 10 10.96 -1.19 0.36
C ASN A 10 12.18 -0.83 -0.47
N ILE A 11 11.99 -0.63 -1.78
CA ILE A 11 13.03 -0.27 -2.73
C ILE A 11 12.76 1.15 -3.22
N PHE A 12 13.79 1.99 -3.14
CA PHE A 12 13.74 3.41 -3.51
C PHE A 12 14.65 3.67 -4.71
N GLY A 13 14.16 4.47 -5.64
CA GLY A 13 14.94 5.06 -6.74
C GLY A 13 15.24 6.54 -6.49
N ALA A 14 15.77 7.22 -7.50
CA ALA A 14 16.11 8.64 -7.42
C ALA A 14 14.90 9.54 -7.05
N ASN A 15 13.69 9.12 -7.43
CA ASN A 15 12.46 9.86 -7.20
C ASN A 15 11.66 9.35 -5.99
N GLY A 16 12.22 8.48 -5.14
CA GLY A 16 11.51 7.92 -3.97
C GLY A 16 11.10 6.46 -4.16
N LEU A 17 10.01 6.04 -3.49
CA LEU A 17 9.54 4.66 -3.51
C LEU A 17 9.27 4.19 -4.95
N ILE A 18 9.70 2.96 -5.31
CA ILE A 18 9.41 2.36 -6.62
C ILE A 18 8.78 0.98 -6.53
N SER A 19 9.15 0.19 -5.51
CA SER A 19 8.61 -1.14 -5.33
C SER A 19 8.74 -1.62 -3.90
N ARG A 20 8.02 -2.69 -3.57
CA ARG A 20 8.12 -3.40 -2.29
C ARG A 20 8.21 -4.89 -2.56
N VAL A 21 9.16 -5.55 -1.92
CA VAL A 21 9.15 -7.00 -1.75
C VAL A 21 8.45 -7.29 -0.43
N GLY A 22 7.35 -8.02 -0.47
CA GLY A 22 6.55 -8.30 0.72
C GLY A 22 5.87 -9.66 0.66
N VAL A 23 5.29 -10.06 1.78
CA VAL A 23 4.44 -11.26 1.81
C VAL A 23 3.11 -10.94 1.15
N SER A 24 2.77 -11.69 0.09
CA SER A 24 1.41 -11.80 -0.37
C SER A 24 0.69 -12.84 0.51
N HIS A 25 -0.30 -12.40 1.29
CA HIS A 25 -1.17 -13.32 2.01
C HIS A 25 -2.34 -13.67 1.09
N TYR A 26 -2.35 -14.90 0.56
CA TYR A 26 -3.55 -15.46 -0.01
C TYR A 26 -4.37 -16.08 1.12
N PRO A 27 -5.61 -15.63 1.38
CA PRO A 27 -6.53 -16.40 2.21
C PRO A 27 -6.98 -17.61 1.38
N HIS A 28 -6.26 -18.74 1.41
CA HIS A 28 -6.83 -19.96 0.86
C HIS A 28 -7.88 -20.52 1.81
N LEU A 29 -8.92 -21.08 1.21
CA LEU A 29 -10.20 -21.48 1.80
C LEU A 29 -10.13 -22.72 2.74
N SER A 30 -9.01 -22.97 3.40
CA SER A 30 -8.87 -24.08 4.36
C SER A 30 -7.98 -23.70 5.56
N PRO A 31 -8.48 -23.84 6.80
CA PRO A 31 -7.72 -23.54 8.01
C PRO A 31 -6.44 -24.38 8.10
N GLY A 32 -5.28 -23.73 8.30
CA GLY A 32 -4.06 -24.42 8.74
C GLY A 32 -2.91 -24.50 7.73
N TYR A 33 -3.06 -23.99 6.51
CA TYR A 33 -1.92 -23.59 5.69
C TYR A 33 -1.84 -22.05 5.72
N LEU A 34 -0.64 -21.47 5.71
CA LEU A 34 -0.41 -20.07 5.37
C LEU A 34 0.69 -20.11 4.32
N SER A 35 0.32 -20.02 3.04
CA SER A 35 1.31 -19.89 1.99
C SER A 35 1.63 -18.41 1.84
N SER A 36 2.62 -17.95 2.60
CA SER A 36 3.21 -16.64 2.44
C SER A 36 4.18 -16.69 1.28
N THR A 37 3.68 -16.45 0.07
CA THR A 37 4.56 -16.24 -1.08
C THR A 37 5.11 -14.83 -1.01
N PHE A 38 6.42 -14.66 -1.16
CA PHE A 38 6.99 -13.33 -1.36
C PHE A 38 6.69 -12.89 -2.78
N ASP A 39 6.08 -11.72 -2.91
CA ASP A 39 5.89 -11.10 -4.21
C ASP A 39 6.46 -9.68 -4.23
N THR A 40 6.76 -9.21 -5.43
CA THR A 40 7.20 -7.85 -5.67
C THR A 40 6.03 -7.05 -6.22
N LEU A 41 5.66 -6.00 -5.48
CA LEU A 41 4.72 -4.98 -5.93
C LEU A 41 5.50 -3.82 -6.52
N TYR A 42 5.13 -3.42 -7.73
CA TYR A 42 5.57 -2.19 -8.37
C TYR A 42 4.48 -1.13 -8.27
N PHE A 43 4.90 0.13 -8.19
CA PHE A 43 4.01 1.27 -8.09
C PHE A 43 4.22 2.20 -9.29
N THR A 44 3.12 2.70 -9.84
CA THR A 44 3.13 3.91 -10.68
C THR A 44 2.65 5.09 -9.86
N PHE A 45 3.08 6.30 -10.21
CA PHE A 45 2.78 7.50 -9.45
C PHE A 45 2.29 8.64 -10.34
N ASP A 46 1.42 9.50 -9.80
CA ASP A 46 1.06 10.77 -10.43
C ASP A 46 2.15 11.83 -10.22
N GLU A 47 1.94 13.03 -10.80
CA GLU A 47 2.85 14.17 -10.67
C GLU A 47 3.07 14.65 -9.22
N ARG A 48 2.20 14.23 -8.29
CA ARG A 48 2.24 14.57 -6.86
C ARG A 48 2.75 13.40 -6.01
N GLY A 49 3.25 12.32 -6.62
CA GLY A 49 3.81 11.17 -5.90
C GLY A 49 2.77 10.28 -5.22
N ASN A 50 1.49 10.37 -5.62
CA ASN A 50 0.44 9.45 -5.16
C ASN A 50 0.47 8.17 -5.99
N VAL A 51 0.22 7.01 -5.37
CA VAL A 51 0.15 5.73 -6.11
C VAL A 51 -1.02 5.74 -7.08
N CYS A 52 -0.78 5.57 -8.37
CA CYS A 52 -1.85 5.40 -9.36
C CYS A 52 -2.22 3.94 -9.56
N GLU A 53 -1.22 3.06 -9.63
CA GLU A 53 -1.44 1.63 -9.80
C GLU A 53 -0.46 0.82 -8.94
N GLU A 54 -0.97 -0.27 -8.39
CA GLU A 54 -0.18 -1.35 -7.82
C GLU A 54 -0.16 -2.52 -8.80
N MET A 55 1.02 -3.08 -9.04
CA MET A 55 1.20 -4.15 -10.01
C MET A 55 2.01 -5.30 -9.40
N TYR A 56 1.51 -6.51 -9.54
CA TYR A 56 2.31 -7.70 -9.23
C TYR A 56 3.33 -7.94 -10.33
N LYS A 57 4.53 -8.42 -9.96
CA LYS A 57 5.62 -8.69 -10.91
C LYS A 57 5.21 -9.60 -12.07
N ASN A 58 4.31 -10.57 -11.83
CA ASN A 58 3.96 -11.60 -12.80
C ASN A 58 2.49 -11.59 -13.24
N GLU A 59 1.62 -10.80 -12.59
CA GLU A 59 0.15 -10.91 -12.76
C GLU A 59 -0.51 -9.63 -13.29
N GLY A 60 0.27 -8.57 -13.55
CA GLY A 60 -0.26 -7.30 -14.04
C GLY A 60 -0.86 -6.44 -12.93
N VAL A 61 -1.78 -5.53 -13.28
CA VAL A 61 -2.32 -4.52 -12.35
C VAL A 61 -3.22 -5.19 -11.31
N ARG A 62 -2.84 -5.05 -10.04
CA ARG A 62 -3.60 -5.50 -8.85
C ARG A 62 -4.72 -4.51 -8.51
N GLN A 63 -4.37 -3.22 -8.46
CA GLN A 63 -5.27 -2.17 -8.04
C GLN A 63 -4.89 -0.87 -8.75
N ARG A 64 -5.90 -0.08 -9.12
CA ARG A 64 -5.74 1.33 -9.50
C ARG A 64 -6.29 2.17 -8.37
N LYS A 65 -5.69 3.33 -8.11
CA LYS A 65 -6.09 4.23 -7.01
C LYS A 65 -6.27 5.65 -7.53
N GLY A 66 -7.38 6.27 -7.14
CA GLY A 66 -7.62 7.70 -7.32
C GLY A 66 -7.67 8.43 -5.99
N TYR A 67 -7.26 9.71 -5.98
CA TYR A 67 -7.34 10.55 -4.79
C TYR A 67 -8.03 11.88 -5.10
N ALA A 68 -8.85 12.35 -4.16
CA ALA A 68 -9.29 13.73 -4.13
C ALA A 68 -8.11 14.65 -3.82
N SER A 69 -8.29 15.96 -4.03
CA SER A 69 -7.21 16.96 -3.88
C SER A 69 -6.50 16.94 -2.52
N TYR A 70 -7.17 16.48 -1.46
CA TYR A 70 -6.63 16.40 -0.10
C TYR A 70 -6.24 14.99 0.34
N GLY A 71 -6.20 14.03 -0.59
CA GLY A 71 -5.70 12.67 -0.32
C GLY A 71 -6.76 11.66 0.12
N THR A 72 -8.04 12.07 0.20
CA THR A 72 -9.13 11.11 0.38
C THR A 72 -9.18 10.17 -0.82
N PRO A 73 -9.12 8.84 -0.62
CA PRO A 73 -9.27 7.89 -1.71
C PRO A 73 -10.62 8.10 -2.41
N LEU A 74 -10.60 8.19 -3.73
CA LEU A 74 -11.81 8.10 -4.54
C LEU A 74 -12.15 6.60 -4.63
N THR A 75 -13.37 6.22 -4.27
CA THR A 75 -13.78 4.81 -4.25
C THR A 75 -13.50 4.13 -5.60
N ASP A 76 -12.58 3.17 -5.60
CA ASP A 76 -12.01 2.54 -6.78
C ASP A 76 -13.00 1.67 -7.58
N THR A 77 -12.91 1.76 -8.90
CA THR A 77 -13.23 0.66 -9.81
C THR A 77 -12.15 -0.42 -9.73
N SER A 78 -12.22 -1.29 -8.72
CA SER A 78 -12.01 -2.75 -8.86
C SER A 78 -12.02 -3.44 -7.50
N GLU A 79 -13.15 -4.11 -7.27
CA GLU A 79 -13.41 -5.22 -6.34
C GLU A 79 -13.41 -4.94 -4.84
N VAL A 80 -14.61 -5.11 -4.28
CA VAL A 80 -14.85 -5.44 -2.87
C VAL A 80 -14.05 -6.72 -2.56
N PHE A 81 -12.81 -6.56 -2.11
CA PHE A 81 -12.04 -7.68 -1.59
C PHE A 81 -12.50 -7.91 -0.15
N ILE A 82 -13.44 -8.85 0.01
CA ILE A 82 -13.76 -9.41 1.33
C ILE A 82 -12.56 -10.24 1.76
N GLY A 83 -11.76 -9.63 2.63
CA GLY A 83 -10.58 -10.23 3.20
C GLY A 83 -9.46 -9.23 3.15
N ILE A 84 -9.45 -8.26 4.07
CA ILE A 84 -8.22 -7.61 4.55
C ILE A 84 -7.07 -7.63 3.51
N ALA A 85 -7.04 -6.65 2.61
CA ALA A 85 -5.83 -6.30 1.88
C ALA A 85 -4.80 -5.72 2.87
N GLN A 86 -4.41 -6.53 3.87
CA GLN A 86 -3.36 -6.25 4.82
C GLN A 86 -2.05 -6.22 4.04
N GLY A 87 -1.38 -5.08 4.03
CA GLY A 87 0.06 -5.09 3.80
C GLY A 87 0.62 -3.92 3.01
N VAL A 88 -0.21 -3.15 2.29
CA VAL A 88 0.29 -2.06 1.45
C VAL A 88 -0.32 -0.73 1.87
N CYS A 89 0.28 -0.16 2.92
CA CYS A 89 0.02 1.18 3.45
C CYS A 89 0.43 2.32 2.49
N PHE A 90 0.70 2.03 1.21
CA PHE A 90 1.13 3.02 0.23
C PHE A 90 -0.06 3.54 -0.57
N GLY A 91 -0.23 4.86 -0.56
CA GLY A 91 -1.25 5.55 -1.33
C GLY A 91 -0.88 7.00 -1.60
N PHE A 92 -1.62 7.93 -1.01
CA PHE A 92 -1.38 9.36 -1.13
C PHE A 92 0.03 9.74 -0.62
N GLY A 93 0.82 10.40 -1.46
CA GLY A 93 2.20 10.81 -1.17
C GLY A 93 3.19 9.68 -0.90
N ALA A 94 2.86 8.42 -1.23
CA ALA A 94 3.69 7.27 -0.89
C ALA A 94 5.10 7.33 -1.49
N GLN A 95 5.26 7.99 -2.64
CA GLN A 95 6.57 8.17 -3.25
C GLN A 95 7.54 8.90 -2.31
N PHE A 96 7.02 9.79 -1.46
CA PHE A 96 7.76 10.54 -0.45
C PHE A 96 7.81 9.86 0.92
N GLY A 97 7.39 8.59 1.01
CA GLY A 97 7.43 7.79 2.23
C GLY A 97 6.24 8.01 3.17
N TYR A 98 5.08 8.41 2.63
CA TYR A 98 3.86 8.52 3.42
C TYR A 98 3.19 7.14 3.56
N TYR A 99 2.56 6.93 4.72
CA TYR A 99 1.90 5.67 5.06
C TYR A 99 0.46 5.91 5.49
N THR A 100 -0.50 5.28 4.81
CA THR A 100 -1.89 5.24 5.24
C THR A 100 -2.05 4.20 6.35
N ASP A 101 -2.56 4.66 7.49
CA ASP A 101 -3.13 3.82 8.53
C ASP A 101 -4.58 3.51 8.13
N PHE A 102 -4.85 2.24 7.79
CA PHE A 102 -6.19 1.82 7.37
C PHE A 102 -7.16 1.62 8.53
N GLU A 103 -6.67 1.48 9.77
CA GLU A 103 -7.53 1.40 10.95
C GLU A 103 -8.16 2.76 11.26
N THR A 104 -7.40 3.85 11.05
CA THR A 104 -7.87 5.21 11.37
C THR A 104 -8.21 6.07 10.15
N GLY A 105 -7.69 5.73 8.97
CA GLY A 105 -7.78 6.55 7.76
C GLY A 105 -6.78 7.71 7.72
N LEU A 106 -5.92 7.85 8.73
CA LEU A 106 -4.90 8.90 8.80
C LEU A 106 -3.69 8.55 7.93
N ILE A 107 -2.92 9.58 7.56
CA ILE A 107 -1.70 9.44 6.77
C ILE A 107 -0.52 9.93 7.61
N LEU A 108 0.43 9.04 7.87
CA LEU A 108 1.72 9.40 8.49
C LEU A 108 2.65 9.97 7.42
N CYS A 109 2.82 11.29 7.45
CA CYS A 109 3.73 12.03 6.57
C CYS A 109 5.11 12.15 7.24
N THR A 110 5.84 11.03 7.27
CA THR A 110 7.16 10.87 7.92
C THR A 110 7.15 11.08 9.44
N TYR A 111 6.80 12.28 9.92
CA TYR A 111 6.84 12.68 11.33
C TYR A 111 5.51 13.24 11.88
N ARG A 112 4.51 13.48 11.01
CA ARG A 112 3.22 14.06 11.42
C ARG A 112 2.07 13.29 10.80
N TYR A 113 0.99 13.13 11.56
CA TYR A 113 -0.25 12.58 11.05
C TYR A 113 -1.09 13.68 10.39
N TYR A 114 -1.63 13.36 9.23
CA TYR A 114 -2.53 14.17 8.43
C TYR A 114 -3.85 13.43 8.26
N ASP A 115 -4.95 14.15 8.44
CA ASP A 115 -6.29 13.67 8.19
C ASP A 115 -6.73 14.11 6.78
N PRO A 116 -6.84 13.18 5.81
CA PRO A 116 -7.30 13.49 4.46
C PRO A 116 -8.77 13.90 4.40
N GLN A 117 -9.60 13.47 5.37
CA GLN A 117 -11.03 13.78 5.39
C GLN A 117 -11.28 15.26 5.71
N THR A 118 -10.49 15.83 6.63
CA THR A 118 -10.57 17.27 6.96
C THR A 118 -9.53 18.12 6.23
N GLY A 119 -8.54 17.49 5.61
CA GLY A 119 -7.44 18.15 4.90
C GLY A 119 -6.46 18.87 5.84
N ARG A 120 -6.24 18.34 7.05
CA ARG A 120 -5.50 19.02 8.12
C ARG A 120 -4.54 18.10 8.87
N TRP A 121 -3.50 18.68 9.46
CA TRP A 121 -2.64 17.99 10.42
C TRP A 121 -3.38 17.80 11.74
N ILE A 122 -3.16 16.67 12.42
CA ILE A 122 -3.83 16.34 13.69
C ILE A 122 -2.97 16.57 14.95
N ASN A 123 -1.92 17.38 14.82
CA ASN A 123 -1.02 17.79 15.91
C ASN A 123 -1.12 19.30 16.15
#